data_AF-A0A357KMK4-F1
#
_entry.id   AF-A0A357KMK4-F1
#
_cell.length_a   1.000
_cell.length_b   1.000
_cell.length_c   1.000
_cell.angle_alpha   90.00
_cell.angle_beta   90.00
_cell.angle_gamma   90.00
#
_symmetry.space_group_name_H-M   'P 1'
#
loop_
_entity.id
_entity.type
_entity.pdbx_description
1 polymer ?
#
loop_
_entity_poly.entity_id
_entity_poly.type
_entity_poly.pdbx_seq_one_letter_code
_entity_poly.pdbx_strand_id
1 'polypeptide(L)'
;MENTKISFIGGGNMARSLIGGLLKNGCPASNITISDPDKLNLSLILKLDPKLNTTTDNRVAASFGELIVFAVKPQIFPEVLDPLSKVFKKSRPLLLSIAAGIPIKSIDSWSGGGLAIVRCMPNSPALVASGAAGLYANNQA
;
A
#
# COMPACT_ATOMS: atom_id res chain seq x y z
N MET A 1 7.91 -13.64 5.58
CA MET A 1 7.35 -12.72 4.56
C MET A 1 7.18 -13.36 3.19
N GLU A 2 7.81 -14.52 2.90
CA GLU A 2 7.78 -15.15 1.56
C GLU A 2 6.38 -15.44 1.00
N ASN A 3 5.33 -15.47 1.86
CA ASN A 3 3.98 -15.83 1.42
C ASN A 3 2.89 -14.76 1.65
N THR A 4 3.23 -13.57 2.14
CA THR A 4 2.22 -12.52 2.39
C THR A 4 1.85 -11.82 1.08
N LYS A 5 0.57 -11.73 0.77
CA LYS A 5 0.07 -10.96 -0.37
C LYS A 5 -0.01 -9.48 -0.03
N ILE A 6 0.72 -8.65 -0.77
CA ILE A 6 0.84 -7.21 -0.54
C ILE A 6 0.17 -6.48 -1.69
N SER A 7 -0.73 -5.55 -1.36
CA SER A 7 -1.34 -4.66 -2.34
C SER A 7 -0.94 -3.22 -2.09
N PHE A 8 -0.38 -2.56 -3.09
CA PHE A 8 -0.10 -1.13 -3.07
C PHE A 8 -1.25 -0.38 -3.73
N ILE A 9 -1.83 0.57 -3.01
CA ILE A 9 -2.76 1.55 -3.55
C ILE A 9 -1.96 2.83 -3.80
N GLY A 10 -1.72 3.16 -5.07
CA GLY A 10 -0.77 4.15 -5.55
C GLY A 10 0.55 3.52 -6.01
N GLY A 11 0.98 3.84 -7.23
CA GLY A 11 2.18 3.35 -7.92
C GLY A 11 3.27 4.41 -8.09
N GLY A 12 3.25 5.47 -7.29
CA GLY A 12 4.22 6.58 -7.36
C GLY A 12 5.64 6.21 -6.92
N ASN A 13 6.51 7.23 -6.75
CA ASN A 13 7.93 7.04 -6.43
C ASN A 13 8.18 6.19 -5.19
N MET A 14 7.44 6.45 -4.10
CA MET A 14 7.64 5.72 -2.84
C MET A 14 7.18 4.27 -2.95
N ALA A 15 6.06 4.00 -3.63
CA ALA A 15 5.62 2.64 -3.91
C ALA A 15 6.68 1.86 -4.69
N ARG A 16 7.19 2.44 -5.79
CA ARG A 16 8.26 1.85 -6.61
C ARG A 16 9.51 1.53 -5.80
N SER A 17 9.91 2.43 -4.92
CA SER A 17 11.06 2.22 -4.04
C SER A 17 10.87 1.07 -3.07
N LEU A 18 9.70 0.99 -2.42
CA LEU A 18 9.40 -0.07 -1.46
C LEU A 18 9.27 -1.42 -2.18
N ILE A 19 8.57 -1.46 -3.32
CA ILE A 19 8.44 -2.67 -4.16
C ILE A 19 9.82 -3.13 -4.64
N GLY A 20 10.66 -2.23 -5.13
CA GLY A 20 12.02 -2.57 -5.54
C GLY A 20 12.84 -3.16 -4.39
N GLY A 21 12.69 -2.63 -3.18
CA GLY A 21 13.30 -3.20 -1.97
C GLY A 21 12.75 -4.58 -1.62
N LEU A 22 11.43 -4.79 -1.70
CA LEU A 22 10.78 -6.08 -1.44
C LEU A 22 11.26 -7.15 -2.42
N LEU A 23 11.30 -6.85 -3.72
CA LEU A 23 11.78 -7.76 -4.77
C LEU A 23 13.24 -8.14 -4.54
N LYS A 24 14.11 -7.17 -4.24
CA LYS A 24 15.53 -7.42 -3.93
C LYS A 24 15.74 -8.31 -2.71
N ASN A 25 14.83 -8.24 -1.73
CA ASN A 25 14.84 -9.06 -0.52
C ASN A 25 14.07 -10.39 -0.67
N GLY A 26 13.74 -10.80 -1.89
CA GLY A 26 13.18 -12.13 -2.18
C GLY A 26 11.65 -12.22 -2.10
N CYS A 27 10.92 -11.11 -1.98
CA CYS A 27 9.46 -11.15 -2.11
C CYS A 27 9.06 -11.53 -3.55
N PRO A 28 8.25 -12.58 -3.76
CA PRO A 28 7.82 -12.95 -5.10
C PRO A 28 6.97 -11.85 -5.75
N ALA A 29 7.27 -11.47 -7.00
CA ALA A 29 6.48 -10.49 -7.73
C ALA A 29 4.99 -10.86 -7.84
N SER A 30 4.70 -12.16 -7.90
CA SER A 30 3.33 -12.70 -7.89
C SER A 30 2.55 -12.39 -6.62
N ASN A 31 3.23 -12.09 -5.51
CA ASN A 31 2.62 -11.72 -4.24
C ASN A 31 2.40 -10.21 -4.10
N ILE A 32 2.72 -9.42 -5.12
CA ILE A 32 2.57 -7.97 -5.11
C ILE A 32 1.57 -7.55 -6.19
N THR A 33 0.54 -6.82 -5.78
CA THR A 33 -0.41 -6.16 -6.70
C THR A 33 -0.37 -4.66 -6.50
N ILE A 34 -0.41 -3.88 -7.58
CA ILE A 34 -0.38 -2.42 -7.54
C ILE A 34 -1.59 -1.86 -8.26
N SER A 35 -2.28 -0.90 -7.64
CA SER A 35 -3.27 -0.07 -8.33
C SER A 35 -2.80 1.37 -8.47
N ASP A 36 -2.99 1.95 -9.66
CA ASP A 36 -2.79 3.39 -9.90
C ASP A 36 -3.68 3.80 -11.09
N PRO A 37 -4.39 4.94 -11.03
CA PRO A 37 -5.14 5.43 -12.18
C PRO A 37 -4.25 5.86 -13.35
N ASP A 38 -2.99 6.25 -13.09
CA ASP A 38 -2.02 6.64 -14.10
C ASP A 38 -1.28 5.43 -14.66
N LYS A 39 -1.55 5.12 -15.93
CA LYS A 39 -0.91 4.02 -16.66
C LYS A 39 0.60 4.20 -16.83
N LEU A 40 1.12 5.43 -16.77
CA LEU A 40 2.56 5.67 -16.80
C LEU A 40 3.22 5.15 -15.51
N ASN A 41 2.59 5.38 -14.34
CA ASN A 41 3.07 4.82 -13.08
C ASN A 41 3.08 3.29 -13.12
N LEU A 42 2.01 2.66 -13.61
CA LEU A 42 1.94 1.21 -13.77
C LEU A 42 3.02 0.68 -14.72
N SER A 43 3.25 1.36 -15.84
CA SER A 43 4.32 1.00 -16.77
C SER A 43 5.71 1.09 -16.12
N LEU A 44 5.93 2.11 -15.27
CA LEU A 44 7.18 2.26 -14.51
C LEU A 44 7.33 1.19 -13.42
N ILE A 45 6.24 0.74 -12.81
CA ILE A 45 6.22 -0.39 -11.86
C ILE A 45 6.63 -1.69 -12.57
N LEU A 46 6.06 -1.97 -13.75
CA LEU A 46 6.37 -3.17 -14.54
C LEU A 46 7.82 -3.22 -15.05
N LYS A 47 8.52 -2.07 -15.10
CA LYS A 47 9.97 -2.05 -15.35
C LYS A 47 10.80 -2.61 -14.20
N LEU A 48 10.26 -2.70 -12.99
CA LEU A 48 10.95 -3.32 -11.84
C LEU A 48 10.95 -4.85 -11.99
N ASP A 49 9.80 -5.42 -12.31
CA ASP A 49 9.63 -6.82 -12.69
C ASP A 49 8.34 -6.97 -13.51
N PRO A 50 8.39 -7.50 -14.75
CA PRO A 50 7.22 -7.65 -15.61
C PRO A 50 6.19 -8.67 -15.08
N LYS A 51 6.53 -9.47 -14.05
CA LYS A 51 5.62 -10.42 -13.39
C LYS A 51 4.76 -9.79 -12.30
N LEU A 52 4.95 -8.50 -11.97
CA LEU A 52 4.11 -7.78 -11.02
C LEU A 52 2.67 -7.68 -11.55
N ASN A 53 1.70 -7.80 -10.64
CA ASN A 53 0.30 -7.58 -10.99
C ASN A 53 -0.02 -6.08 -10.92
N THR A 54 -0.61 -5.53 -11.97
CA THR A 54 -1.05 -4.12 -12.01
C THR A 54 -2.51 -4.00 -12.41
N THR A 55 -3.22 -3.04 -11.83
CA THR A 55 -4.61 -2.72 -12.16
C THR A 55 -4.86 -1.22 -12.04
N THR A 56 -5.92 -0.72 -12.68
CA THR A 56 -6.41 0.65 -12.44
C THR A 56 -7.53 0.69 -11.40
N ASP A 57 -7.95 -0.46 -10.87
CA ASP A 57 -9.04 -0.58 -9.89
C ASP A 57 -8.52 -0.95 -8.50
N ASN A 58 -8.65 0.00 -7.56
CA ASN A 58 -8.26 -0.19 -6.16
C ASN A 58 -8.96 -1.39 -5.51
N ARG A 59 -10.20 -1.72 -5.91
CA ARG A 59 -10.96 -2.85 -5.33
C ARG A 59 -10.36 -4.19 -5.72
N VAL A 60 -9.85 -4.30 -6.95
CA VAL A 60 -9.17 -5.51 -7.44
C VAL A 60 -7.88 -5.71 -6.64
N ALA A 61 -7.06 -4.66 -6.50
CA ALA A 61 -5.84 -4.72 -5.69
C ALA A 61 -6.18 -5.02 -4.22
N ALA A 62 -7.12 -4.32 -3.61
CA ALA A 62 -7.50 -4.49 -2.21
C ALA A 62 -8.06 -5.89 -1.91
N SER A 63 -8.72 -6.55 -2.87
CA SER A 63 -9.23 -7.91 -2.70
C SER A 63 -8.13 -8.98 -2.72
N PHE A 64 -6.96 -8.66 -3.27
CA PHE A 64 -5.82 -9.56 -3.34
C PHE A 64 -4.97 -9.55 -2.07
N GLY A 65 -4.76 -8.38 -1.47
CA GLY A 65 -3.77 -8.17 -0.43
C GLY A 65 -4.28 -8.53 0.97
N GLU A 66 -3.44 -9.22 1.73
CA GLU A 66 -3.56 -9.39 3.18
C GLU A 66 -2.98 -8.17 3.92
N LEU A 67 -1.97 -7.54 3.29
CA LEU A 67 -1.41 -6.25 3.66
C LEU A 67 -1.74 -5.22 2.56
N ILE A 68 -2.43 -4.14 2.93
CA ILE A 68 -2.75 -3.03 2.02
C ILE A 68 -1.87 -1.83 2.36
N VAL A 69 -0.97 -1.47 1.45
CA VAL A 69 -0.08 -0.31 1.58
C VAL A 69 -0.66 0.88 0.83
N PHE A 70 -1.03 1.94 1.54
CA PHE A 70 -1.51 3.18 0.95
C PHE A 70 -0.36 4.14 0.66
N ALA A 71 0.02 4.22 -0.61
CA ALA A 71 1.06 5.08 -1.16
C ALA A 71 0.49 6.23 -2.00
N VAL A 72 -0.73 6.67 -1.69
CA VAL A 72 -1.40 7.82 -2.32
C VAL A 72 -1.15 9.11 -1.55
N LYS A 73 -1.41 10.24 -2.22
CA LYS A 73 -1.32 11.57 -1.61
C LYS A 73 -2.38 11.73 -0.50
N PRO A 74 -2.07 12.45 0.61
CA PRO A 74 -3.01 12.62 1.71
C PRO A 74 -4.38 13.20 1.33
N GLN A 75 -4.40 14.06 0.31
CA GLN A 75 -5.61 14.79 -0.10
C GLN A 75 -6.71 13.86 -0.65
N ILE A 76 -6.34 12.72 -1.22
CA ILE A 76 -7.28 11.78 -1.85
C ILE A 76 -7.60 10.56 -0.97
N PHE A 77 -7.07 10.50 0.25
CA PHE A 77 -7.27 9.37 1.15
C PHE A 77 -8.75 9.03 1.43
N PRO A 78 -9.62 10.00 1.73
CA PRO A 78 -11.03 9.72 1.97
C PRO A 78 -11.72 9.07 0.76
N GLU A 79 -11.48 9.63 -0.43
CA GLU A 79 -12.04 9.13 -1.70
C GLU A 79 -11.53 7.73 -2.06
N VAL A 80 -10.28 7.42 -1.70
CA VAL A 80 -9.68 6.11 -1.92
C VAL A 80 -10.23 5.05 -0.97
N LEU A 81 -10.46 5.39 0.31
CA LEU A 81 -10.83 4.43 1.35
C LEU A 81 -12.33 4.10 1.37
N ASP A 82 -13.20 5.08 1.14
CA ASP A 82 -14.65 4.89 1.25
C ASP A 82 -15.18 3.73 0.37
N PRO A 83 -14.79 3.61 -0.93
CA PRO A 83 -15.21 2.49 -1.77
C PRO A 83 -14.64 1.13 -1.35
N LEU A 84 -13.54 1.13 -0.60
CA LEU A 84 -12.85 -0.09 -0.17
C LEU A 84 -13.37 -0.64 1.15
N SER A 85 -14.13 0.15 1.92
CA SER A 85 -14.72 -0.26 3.20
C SER A 85 -15.48 -1.60 3.12
N LYS A 86 -16.22 -1.85 2.03
CA LYS A 86 -16.93 -3.12 1.79
C LYS A 86 -15.98 -4.29 1.57
N VAL A 87 -14.86 -4.07 0.87
CA VAL A 87 -13.82 -5.09 0.67
C VAL A 87 -13.20 -5.44 2.02
N PHE A 88 -12.82 -4.42 2.80
CA PHE A 88 -12.17 -4.60 4.10
C PHE A 88 -13.05 -5.27 5.15
N LYS A 89 -14.37 -5.03 5.13
CA LYS A 89 -15.30 -5.74 6.01
C LYS A 89 -15.24 -7.25 5.83
N LYS A 90 -14.96 -7.73 4.62
CA LYS A 90 -14.88 -9.16 4.30
C LYS A 90 -13.50 -9.74 4.58
N SER A 91 -12.43 -9.07 4.13
CA SER A 91 -11.07 -9.61 4.20
C SER A 91 -10.30 -9.26 5.48
N ARG A 92 -10.73 -8.21 6.20
CA ARG A 92 -10.07 -7.66 7.40
C ARG A 92 -8.53 -7.58 7.29
N PRO A 93 -7.98 -6.91 6.25
CA PRO A 93 -6.54 -6.89 6.04
C PRO A 93 -5.83 -5.97 7.04
N LEU A 94 -4.52 -6.10 7.14
CA LEU A 94 -3.66 -5.11 7.78
C LEU A 94 -3.53 -3.90 6.85
N LEU A 95 -3.85 -2.71 7.37
CA LEU A 95 -3.69 -1.45 6.65
C LEU A 95 -2.37 -0.78 7.04
N LEU A 96 -1.51 -0.52 6.07
CA LEU A 96 -0.27 0.24 6.25
C LEU A 96 -0.37 1.57 5.49
N SER A 97 -0.36 2.69 6.19
CA SER A 97 -0.33 4.00 5.53
C SER A 97 1.06 4.61 5.57
N ILE A 98 1.56 5.00 4.40
CA ILE A 98 2.80 5.78 4.26
C ILE A 98 2.56 7.27 3.97
N ALA A 99 1.30 7.71 4.01
CA ALA A 99 0.92 9.08 3.74
C ALA A 99 1.23 9.99 4.92
N ALA A 100 1.88 11.11 4.63
CA ALA A 100 2.23 12.14 5.61
C ALA A 100 0.99 12.80 6.23
N GLY A 101 1.07 13.13 7.52
CA GLY A 101 0.10 14.04 8.16
C GLY A 101 -1.32 13.51 8.40
N ILE A 102 -1.65 12.24 8.11
CA ILE A 102 -2.99 11.70 8.34
C ILE A 102 -3.08 10.99 9.71
N PRO A 103 -3.90 11.46 10.66
CA PRO A 103 -4.09 10.74 11.92
C PRO A 103 -4.63 9.32 11.71
N ILE A 104 -4.15 8.36 12.51
CA ILE A 104 -4.60 6.96 12.41
C ILE A 104 -6.13 6.82 12.60
N LYS A 105 -6.72 7.67 13.47
CA LYS A 105 -8.16 7.72 13.73
C LYS A 105 -8.97 8.06 12.47
N SER A 106 -8.42 8.92 11.60
CA SER A 106 -9.06 9.29 10.34
C SER A 106 -9.07 8.10 9.38
N ILE A 107 -7.96 7.37 9.29
CA ILE A 107 -7.85 6.16 8.46
C ILE A 107 -8.84 5.10 8.93
N ASP A 108 -8.91 4.86 10.25
CA ASP A 108 -9.85 3.90 10.83
C ASP A 108 -11.30 4.23 10.45
N SER A 109 -11.69 5.49 10.65
CA SER A 109 -13.03 5.99 10.28
C SER A 109 -13.34 5.78 8.79
N TRP A 110 -12.47 6.23 7.89
CA TRP A 110 -12.69 6.11 6.44
C TRP A 110 -12.64 4.68 5.92
N SER A 111 -11.90 3.79 6.60
CA SER A 111 -11.80 2.37 6.21
C SER A 111 -12.99 1.52 6.67
N GLY A 112 -13.94 2.10 7.43
CA GLY A 112 -15.11 1.41 7.97
C GLY A 112 -14.94 0.85 9.39
N GLY A 113 -13.82 1.14 10.04
CA GLY A 113 -13.59 0.93 11.47
C GLY A 113 -13.14 -0.47 11.90
N GLY A 114 -12.32 -0.50 12.95
CA GLY A 114 -11.94 -1.71 13.67
C GLY A 114 -10.92 -2.60 12.95
N LEU A 115 -10.16 -2.04 12.01
CA LEU A 115 -9.10 -2.76 11.31
C LEU A 115 -7.76 -2.62 12.04
N ALA A 116 -6.85 -3.56 11.81
CA ALA A 116 -5.45 -3.42 12.19
C ALA A 116 -4.82 -2.33 11.29
N ILE A 117 -4.25 -1.30 11.90
CA ILE A 117 -3.67 -0.17 11.16
C ILE A 117 -2.28 0.15 11.71
N VAL A 118 -1.33 0.24 10.79
CA VAL A 118 0.01 0.76 11.05
C VAL A 118 0.23 2.00 10.20
N ARG A 119 0.71 3.07 10.83
CA ARG A 119 1.30 4.20 10.12
C ARG A 119 2.80 4.00 10.04
N CYS A 120 3.34 4.15 8.85
CA CYS A 120 4.75 4.15 8.57
C CYS A 120 5.10 5.51 7.96
N MET A 121 6.16 6.16 8.42
CA MET A 121 6.60 7.42 7.85
C MET A 121 8.03 7.25 7.32
N PRO A 122 8.18 6.69 6.10
CA PRO A 122 9.49 6.58 5.47
C PRO A 122 9.98 7.95 4.99
N ASN A 123 11.27 8.07 4.72
CA ASN A 123 11.90 9.26 4.14
C ASN A 123 12.46 8.99 2.73
N SER A 124 12.84 10.07 2.02
CA SER A 124 13.34 9.99 0.63
C SER A 124 14.60 9.14 0.43
N PRO A 125 15.54 9.00 1.40
CA PRO A 125 16.64 8.03 1.28
C PRO A 125 16.21 6.58 1.06
N ALA A 126 14.95 6.22 1.30
CA ALA A 126 14.41 4.90 0.92
C ALA A 126 14.56 4.63 -0.59
N LEU A 127 14.51 5.67 -1.43
CA LEU A 127 14.69 5.58 -2.90
C LEU A 127 16.04 4.98 -3.30
N VAL A 128 17.04 5.07 -2.42
CA VAL A 128 18.40 4.52 -2.59
C VAL A 128 18.72 3.45 -1.54
N ALA A 129 17.69 2.79 -1.01
CA ALA A 129 17.80 1.72 0.00
C ALA A 129 18.56 2.13 1.29
N SER A 130 18.55 3.42 1.63
CA SER A 130 19.20 3.98 2.83
C SER A 130 18.20 4.73 3.71
N GLY A 131 16.94 4.30 3.67
CA GLY A 131 15.82 4.95 4.34
C GLY A 131 15.76 4.67 5.84
N ALA A 132 15.08 5.56 6.56
CA ALA A 132 14.58 5.32 7.91
C ALA A 132 13.06 5.46 7.90
N ALA A 133 12.38 4.72 8.78
CA ALA A 133 10.93 4.76 8.91
C ALA A 133 10.50 4.78 10.37
N GLY A 134 9.67 5.74 10.74
CA GLY A 134 8.94 5.71 12.02
C GLY A 134 7.67 4.88 11.88
N LEU A 135 7.35 4.07 12.88
CA LEU A 135 6.18 3.20 12.91
C LEU A 135 5.28 3.52 14.11
N TYR A 136 3.97 3.51 13.90
CA TYR A 136 2.96 3.63 14.95
C TYR A 136 1.77 2.73 14.62
N ALA A 137 1.32 1.92 15.57
CA ALA A 137 0.23 0.96 15.41
C ALA A 137 -0.97 1.33 16.30
N ASN A 138 -2.19 1.03 15.85
CA ASN A 138 -3.36 1.00 16.73
C ASN A 138 -3.40 -0.30 17.56
N ASN A 139 -4.32 -0.40 18.51
CA ASN A 139 -4.42 -1.56 19.41
C ASN A 139 -4.90 -2.85 18.70
N GLN A 140 -5.36 -2.75 17.46
CA GLN A 140 -5.83 -3.88 16.66
C GLN A 140 -4.70 -4.55 15.84
N ALA A 141 -3.54 -3.91 15.74
CA ALA A 141 -2.41 -4.34 14.92
C ALA A 141 -1.33 -5.10 15.70
#